data_AF-A0A3N5JMS2-F1
#
_entry.id   AF-A0A3N5JMS2-F1
#
_cell.length_a   1.000
_cell.length_b   1.000
_cell.length_c   1.000
_cell.angle_alpha   90.00
_cell.angle_beta   90.00
_cell.angle_gamma   90.00
#
_symmetry.space_group_name_H-M   'P 1'
#
loop_
_entity.id
_entity.type
_entity.pdbx_description
1 polymer ?
#
loop_
_entity_poly.entity_id
_entity_poly.type
_entity_poly.pdbx_seq_one_letter_code
_entity_poly.pdbx_strand_id
1 'polypeptide(L)' 'MASIKQITVWARGVIQDKEGRDISNGIAAAADVEGKFTQAFDNYDGPRPRAMYHDSYEYFS' A
#
# COMPACT_ATOMS: atom_id res chain seq x y z
N MET A 1 0.41 -23.60 3.51
CA MET A 1 1.08 -22.60 2.65
C MET A 1 0.42 -21.27 2.96
N ALA A 2 1.14 -20.29 3.50
CA ALA A 2 0.56 -18.97 3.79
C ALA A 2 0.09 -18.31 2.48
N SER A 3 -1.07 -17.65 2.50
CA SER A 3 -1.59 -16.89 1.36
C SER A 3 -1.22 -15.42 1.51
N ILE A 4 -0.63 -14.83 0.47
CA ILE A 4 -0.27 -13.41 0.44
C ILE A 4 -1.19 -12.68 -0.54
N LYS A 5 -1.74 -11.54 -0.12
CA LYS A 5 -2.42 -10.59 -1.01
C LYS A 5 -1.53 -9.38 -1.23
N GLN A 6 -1.46 -8.91 -2.47
CA GLN A 6 -0.68 -7.73 -2.86
C GLN A 6 -1.62 -6.71 -3.48
N ILE A 7 -1.52 -5.46 -3.04
CA ILE A 7 -2.37 -4.36 -3.48
C ILE A 7 -1.47 -3.19 -3.86
N THR A 8 -1.59 -2.72 -5.09
CA THR A 8 -0.87 -1.55 -5.61
C THR A 8 -1.85 -0.39 -5.83
N VAL A 9 -1.62 0.73 -5.14
CA VAL A 9 -2.41 1.95 -5.28
C VAL A 9 -1.71 2.91 -6.22
N TRP A 10 -2.45 3.38 -7.22
CA TRP A 10 -1.99 4.35 -8.20
C TRP A 10 -2.54 5.73 -7.88
N ALA A 11 -1.64 6.69 -7.71
CA ALA A 11 -2.00 8.08 -7.47
C ALA A 11 -1.19 9.03 -8.34
N ARG A 12 -1.73 10.23 -8.62
CA ARG A 12 -0.94 11.29 -9.26
C ARG A 12 0.13 11.77 -8.27
N GLY A 13 1.39 11.72 -8.70
CA GLY A 13 2.50 12.18 -7.87
C GLY A 13 2.34 13.64 -7.43
N VAL A 14 2.88 13.99 -6.26
CA VAL A 14 2.87 15.33 -5.63
C VAL A 14 1.50 15.87 -5.21
N ILE A 15 0.46 15.66 -6.01
CA ILE A 15 -0.89 16.17 -5.75
C ILE A 15 -1.71 15.17 -4.92
N GLN A 16 -1.50 13.87 -5.16
CA GLN A 16 -2.28 12.79 -4.54
C GLN A 16 -1.38 11.75 -3.84
N ASP A 17 -0.13 12.10 -3.57
CA ASP A 17 0.84 11.19 -2.94
C ASP A 17 0.41 10.81 -1.52
N LYS A 18 -0.12 11.77 -0.77
CA LYS A 18 -0.63 11.54 0.58
C LYS A 18 -1.87 10.67 0.56
N GLU A 19 -2.81 10.92 -0.34
CA GLU A 19 -4.03 10.11 -0.47
C GLU A 19 -3.70 8.66 -0.86
N GLY A 20 -2.75 8.46 -1.77
CA GLY A 20 -2.26 7.12 -2.13
C GLY A 20 -1.68 6.38 -0.92
N ARG A 21 -0.83 7.04 -0.15
CA ARG A 21 -0.23 6.49 1.08
C ARG A 21 -1.30 6.19 2.15
N ASP A 22 -2.24 7.11 2.35
CA ASP A 22 -3.29 6.98 3.36
C ASP A 22 -4.23 5.81 3.04
N ILE A 23 -4.50 5.53 1.76
CA ILE A 23 -5.24 4.33 1.33
C ILE A 23 -4.46 3.05 1.66
N SER A 24 -3.20 2.94 1.28
CA SER A 24 -2.40 1.74 1.55
C SER A 24 -2.24 1.47 3.06
N ASN A 25 -2.01 2.53 3.85
CA ASN A 25 -1.96 2.42 5.30
C ASN A 25 -3.31 2.04 5.92
N GLY A 26 -4.42 2.57 5.39
CA GLY A 26 -5.76 2.24 5.86
C GLY A 26 -6.11 0.76 5.66
N ILE A 27 -5.73 0.19 4.51
CA ILE A 27 -5.92 -1.23 4.22
C ILE A 27 -5.05 -2.08 5.17
N ALA A 28 -3.77 -1.74 5.32
CA ALA A 28 -2.88 -2.45 6.24
C ALA A 28 -3.37 -2.39 7.69
N ALA A 29 -3.83 -1.23 8.17
CA ALA A 29 -4.39 -1.09 9.50
C ALA A 29 -5.67 -1.92 9.69
N ALA A 30 -6.55 -1.95 8.69
CA ALA A 30 -7.76 -2.78 8.75
C ALA A 30 -7.43 -4.29 8.80
N ALA A 31 -6.46 -4.74 8.01
CA ALA A 31 -5.99 -6.11 8.02
C ALA A 31 -5.28 -6.48 9.33
N ASP A 32 -4.55 -5.55 9.95
CA ASP A 32 -3.92 -5.73 11.27
C ASP A 32 -4.97 -5.90 12.38
N VAL A 33 -6.08 -5.14 12.33
CA VAL A 33 -7.23 -5.33 13.24
C VAL A 33 -7.84 -6.73 13.11
N GLU A 34 -7.76 -7.37 11.95
CA GLU A 34 -8.19 -8.76 11.71
C GLU A 34 -7.13 -9.81 12.13
N GLY A 35 -5.99 -9.39 12.67
CA GLY A 35 -4.91 -10.28 13.13
C GLY A 35 -4.02 -10.82 12.00
N LYS A 36 -4.04 -10.19 10.82
CA LYS A 36 -3.16 -10.54 9.70
C LYS A 36 -1.82 -9.84 9.85
N PHE A 37 -0.74 -10.42 9.30
CA PHE A 37 0.48 -9.62 9.15
C PHE A 37 0.33 -8.68 7.97
N THR A 38 0.85 -7.47 8.11
CA THR A 38 0.67 -6.42 7.10
C THR A 38 1.97 -5.63 6.88
N GLN A 39 2.13 -5.10 5.68
CA GLN A 39 3.19 -4.15 5.35
C GLN A 39 2.62 -3.14 4.36
N ALA A 40 2.87 -1.85 4.57
CA ALA A 40 2.56 -0.80 3.61
C ALA A 40 3.80 0.09 3.41
N PHE A 41 4.11 0.44 2.16
CA PHE A 41 5.23 1.31 1.84
C PHE A 41 5.02 2.08 0.53
N ASP A 42 5.73 3.19 0.42
CA ASP A 42 5.81 3.97 -0.81
C ASP A 42 6.88 3.36 -1.74
N ASN A 43 6.61 3.32 -3.04
CA ASN A 43 7.63 2.96 -4.00
C ASN A 43 8.69 4.08 -4.09
N TYR A 44 9.93 3.71 -3.79
CA TYR A 44 11.08 4.60 -3.83
C TYR A 44 11.44 5.06 -5.26
N ASP A 45 11.16 4.24 -6.28
CA ASP A 45 11.48 4.51 -7.69
C ASP A 45 10.23 4.90 -8.50
N GLY A 46 9.43 5.80 -7.95
CA GLY A 46 8.23 6.31 -8.61
C GLY A 46 8.58 7.08 -9.91
N PRO A 47 7.87 6.87 -11.03
CA PRO A 47 8.11 7.63 -12.24
C PRO A 47 7.86 9.12 -11.96
N ARG A 48 8.89 9.91 -12.25
CA ARG A 48 8.83 11.38 -12.26
C ARG A 48 7.51 11.89 -12.87
N PRO A 49 7.17 13.15 -12.66
CA PRO A 49 6.22 13.72 -11.68
C PRO A 49 4.75 13.26 -11.84
N ARG A 50 4.46 12.12 -12.49
CA ARG A 50 3.08 11.78 -12.89
C ARG A 50 2.44 10.58 -12.18
N ALA A 51 3.20 9.68 -11.55
CA ALA A 51 2.61 8.57 -10.79
C ALA A 51 3.50 8.14 -9.61
N MET A 52 2.91 8.02 -8.42
CA MET A 52 3.50 7.27 -7.30
C MET A 52 2.77 5.96 -7.13
N TYR A 53 3.51 4.94 -6.73
CA TYR A 53 2.99 3.62 -6.40
C TYR A 53 3.07 3.43 -4.88
N HIS A 54 2.02 2.94 -4.27
CA HIS A 54 2.03 2.52 -2.87
C HIS A 54 1.60 1.06 -2.81
N ASP A 55 2.43 0.21 -2.23
CA ASP A 55 2.14 -1.22 -2.10
C ASP A 55 1.70 -1.53 -0.67
N SER A 56 0.69 -2.38 -0.54
CA SER A 56 0.34 -3.04 0.72
C SER A 56 0.29 -4.55 0.54
N TYR A 57 0.84 -5.27 1.52
CA TYR A 57 0.84 -6.72 1.59
C TYR A 57 0.02 -7.19 2.79
N GLU A 58 -0.82 -8.20 2.58
CA GLU A 58 -1.52 -8.93 3.64
C GLU A 58 -1.01 -10.38 3.69
N TYR A 59 -0.73 -10.88 4.88
CA TYR A 59 -0.35 -12.26 5.11
C TYR A 59 -1.42 -12.98 5.93
N PHE A 60 -1.88 -14.12 5.44
CA PHE A 60 -2.73 -15.05 6.19
C PHE A 60 -1.89 -16.24 6.70
N SER A 61 -1.97 -16.53 8.00
CA SER A 61 -1.47 -17.80 8.57
C SER A 61 -2.33 -18.98 8.18
#